data_AF-A0A924PX89-F1
#
_entry.id   AF-A0A924PX89-F1
#
_cell.length_a   1.000
_cell.length_b   1.000
_cell.length_c   1.000
_cell.angle_alpha   90.00
_cell.angle_beta   90.00
_cell.angle_gamma   90.00
#
_symmetry.space_group_name_H-M   'P 1'
#
loop_
_entity.id
_entity.type
_entity.pdbx_description
1 polymer ?
#
loop_
_entity_poly.entity_id
_entity_poly.type
_entity_poly.pdbx_seq_one_letter_code
_entity_poly.pdbx_strand_id
1 'polypeptide(L)'
;MNIAHPVPAAWPCLRLEGKAPRQRLIIDLSVSPNAKRTEVVGWHDGALRVRLAAPPVDGAANDALKRWLATELKLPQSSIELVRGATARRKQWALDSTMAHVCGWLDGLVQSGQLDPWPP
;
A
#
# COMPACT_ATOMS: atom_id res chain seq x y z
N MET A 1 -27.18 -13.33 -1.48
CA MET A 1 -27.12 -12.28 -2.52
C MET A 1 -25.67 -12.15 -2.94
N ASN A 2 -25.39 -12.51 -4.19
CA ASN A 2 -24.05 -12.62 -4.75
C ASN A 2 -23.55 -11.20 -5.06
N ILE A 3 -22.85 -10.56 -4.13
CA ILE A 3 -22.17 -9.29 -4.43
C ILE A 3 -20.94 -9.61 -5.29
N ALA A 4 -21.15 -9.70 -6.60
CA ALA A 4 -20.11 -9.43 -7.56
C ALA A 4 -19.71 -7.96 -7.34
N HIS A 5 -18.76 -7.70 -6.44
CA HIS A 5 -18.05 -6.44 -6.46
C HIS A 5 -17.30 -6.41 -7.80
N PRO A 6 -17.66 -5.53 -8.75
CA PRO A 6 -16.73 -5.23 -9.82
C PRO A 6 -15.47 -4.75 -9.12
N VAL A 7 -14.37 -5.49 -9.25
CA VAL A 7 -13.04 -5.01 -8.86
C VAL A 7 -12.94 -3.60 -9.44
N PRO A 8 -12.83 -2.53 -8.63
CA PRO A 8 -12.74 -1.19 -9.18
C PRO A 8 -11.55 -1.21 -10.13
N ALA A 9 -11.79 -0.82 -11.38
CA ALA A 9 -10.84 -0.93 -12.46
C ALA A 9 -9.54 -0.21 -12.07
N ALA A 10 -8.55 -1.01 -11.66
CA ALA A 10 -7.22 -0.64 -11.18
C ALA A 10 -7.21 0.42 -10.06
N TRP A 11 -7.02 -0.03 -8.81
CA TRP A 11 -6.52 0.85 -7.75
C TRP A 11 -5.30 1.61 -8.25
N PRO A 12 -5.27 2.96 -8.19
CA PRO A 12 -4.22 3.75 -8.85
C PRO A 12 -2.86 3.54 -8.21
N CYS A 13 -2.86 3.07 -6.96
CA CYS A 13 -1.67 2.71 -6.23
C CYS A 13 -1.15 1.31 -6.57
N LEU A 14 -1.90 0.46 -7.28
CA LEU A 14 -1.51 -0.91 -7.59
C LEU A 14 -1.23 -1.10 -9.07
N ARG A 15 -0.09 -1.71 -9.37
CA ARG A 15 0.29 -2.06 -10.74
C ARG A 15 1.12 -3.33 -10.78
N LEU A 16 1.03 -4.07 -11.88
CA LEU A 16 1.95 -5.18 -12.16
C LEU A 16 3.12 -4.64 -12.99
N GLU A 17 4.35 -4.93 -12.54
CA GLU A 17 5.57 -4.52 -13.21
C GLU A 17 6.34 -5.77 -13.69
N GLY A 18 6.74 -5.77 -14.97
CA GLY A 18 7.43 -6.90 -15.60
C GLY A 18 6.56 -7.66 -16.61
N LYS A 19 7.07 -8.82 -17.06
CA LYS A 19 6.36 -9.73 -17.98
C LYS A 19 6.12 -11.07 -17.29
N ALA A 20 4.96 -11.67 -17.55
CA ALA A 20 4.66 -13.03 -17.09
C ALA A 20 5.74 -14.02 -17.58
N PRO A 21 6.17 -14.98 -16.74
CA PRO A 21 5.63 -15.31 -15.42
C PRO A 21 6.27 -14.56 -14.23
N ARG A 22 7.27 -13.69 -14.44
CA ARG A 22 8.03 -13.01 -13.37
C ARG A 22 7.57 -11.57 -13.09
N GLN A 23 6.26 -11.36 -13.09
CA GLN A 23 5.67 -10.05 -12.80
C GLN A 23 5.64 -9.79 -11.29
N ARG A 24 5.99 -8.57 -10.89
CA ARG A 24 5.98 -8.11 -9.49
C ARG A 24 4.77 -7.21 -9.26
N LEU A 25 4.09 -7.38 -8.14
CA LEU A 25 3.02 -6.45 -7.75
C LEU A 25 3.64 -5.25 -7.07
N ILE A 26 3.44 -4.06 -7.62
CA ILE A 26 3.95 -2.80 -7.06
C ILE A 26 2.81 -2.03 -6.43
N ILE A 27 3.05 -1.54 -5.22
CA ILE A 27 2.17 -0.60 -4.52
C ILE A 27 2.86 0.76 -4.32
N ASP A 28 2.18 1.83 -4.70
CA ASP A 28 2.57 3.22 -4.45
C ASP A 28 1.96 3.74 -3.15
N LEU A 29 2.82 4.14 -2.22
CA LEU A 29 2.43 4.67 -0.92
C LEU A 29 2.99 6.08 -0.75
N SER A 30 2.13 7.02 -0.34
CA SER A 30 2.54 8.36 0.07
C SER A 30 2.65 8.42 1.59
N VAL A 31 3.88 8.54 2.09
CA VAL A 31 4.20 8.53 3.50
C VAL A 31 4.22 9.94 4.06
N SER A 32 3.47 10.15 5.14
CA SER A 32 3.52 11.36 5.96
C SER A 32 4.06 11.01 7.36
N PRO A 33 5.29 11.41 7.71
CA PRO A 33 5.89 11.13 9.02
C PRO A 33 5.29 12.01 10.14
N ASN A 34 5.69 11.74 11.40
CA ASN A 34 5.28 12.48 12.61
C ASN A 34 3.77 12.43 12.91
N ALA A 35 3.13 11.29 12.67
CA ALA A 35 1.73 11.10 13.04
C ALA A 35 1.58 10.58 14.47
N LYS A 36 0.40 10.76 15.07
CA LYS A 36 0.09 10.18 16.39
C LYS A 36 -0.01 8.65 16.34
N ARG A 37 -0.45 8.11 15.22
CA ARG A 37 -0.65 6.68 14.96
C ARG A 37 -0.30 6.37 13.50
N THR A 38 0.04 5.11 13.25
CA THR A 38 0.28 4.62 11.90
C THR A 38 -1.02 4.13 11.30
N GLU A 39 -1.50 4.79 10.24
CA GLU A 39 -2.79 4.49 9.64
C GLU A 39 -2.89 5.01 8.20
N VAL A 40 -3.79 4.40 7.42
CA VAL A 40 -4.20 4.90 6.11
C VAL A 40 -5.13 6.08 6.31
N VAL A 41 -4.91 7.16 5.58
CA VAL A 41 -5.66 8.42 5.74
C VAL A 41 -6.27 8.92 4.42
N GLY A 42 -6.37 8.05 3.42
CA GLY A 42 -6.94 8.38 2.12
C GLY A 42 -5.95 8.29 0.97
N TRP A 43 -6.24 9.03 -0.09
CA TRP A 43 -5.47 9.06 -1.34
C TRP A 43 -4.61 10.31 -1.45
N HIS A 44 -3.49 10.21 -2.14
CA HIS A 44 -2.65 11.36 -2.51
C HIS A 44 -1.96 11.11 -3.84
N ASP A 45 -2.32 11.89 -4.87
CA ASP A 45 -1.67 11.84 -6.19
C ASP A 45 -1.66 10.43 -6.81
N GLY A 46 -2.77 9.69 -6.66
CA GLY A 46 -2.91 8.30 -7.10
C GLY A 46 -2.14 7.28 -6.25
N ALA A 47 -1.47 7.68 -5.16
CA ALA A 47 -0.86 6.78 -4.19
C ALA A 47 -1.71 6.66 -2.91
N LEU A 48 -1.59 5.54 -2.21
CA LEU A 48 -2.25 5.35 -0.93
C LEU A 48 -1.52 6.15 0.15
N ARG A 49 -2.20 7.11 0.77
CA ARG A 49 -1.62 7.97 1.78
C ARG A 49 -1.61 7.28 3.13
N VAL A 50 -0.41 7.07 3.66
CA VAL A 50 -0.18 6.43 4.96
C VAL A 50 0.56 7.41 5.86
N ARG A 51 0.00 7.64 7.04
CA ARG A 51 0.66 8.38 8.11
C ARG A 51 1.45 7.40 8.95
N LEU A 52 2.69 7.74 9.31
CA LEU A 52 3.53 6.91 10.19
C LEU A 52 3.83 7.66 11.48
N ALA A 53 3.77 6.95 12.60
CA ALA A 53 4.23 7.48 13.88
C ALA A 53 5.77 7.57 13.98
N ALA A 54 6.48 6.88 13.09
CA ALA A 54 7.94 6.91 13.03
C ALA A 54 8.46 8.31 12.64
N PRO A 55 9.61 8.72 13.20
CA PRO A 55 10.26 9.98 12.84
C PRO A 55 10.70 9.98 11.37
N PRO A 56 10.85 11.16 10.74
CA PRO A 56 11.35 11.33 9.37
C PRO A 56 12.86 11.08 9.26
N VAL A 57 13.42 10.19 10.08
CA VAL A 57 14.80 9.73 9.94
C VAL A 57 14.84 8.67 8.84
N ASP A 58 15.77 8.84 7.92
CA ASP A 58 16.01 7.90 6.84
C ASP A 58 16.25 6.49 7.41
N GLY A 59 15.58 5.48 6.83
CA GLY A 59 15.56 4.12 7.39
C GLY A 59 14.43 3.85 8.38
N ALA A 60 14.21 4.68 9.41
CA ALA A 60 13.18 4.42 10.43
C ALA A 60 11.74 4.44 9.84
N ALA A 61 11.46 5.39 8.94
CA ALA A 61 10.19 5.44 8.23
C ALA A 61 10.02 4.31 7.20
N ASN A 62 11.12 3.81 6.60
CA ASN A 62 11.08 2.70 5.65
C ASN A 62 10.77 1.39 6.37
N ASP A 63 11.48 1.15 7.47
CA ASP A 63 11.37 -0.02 8.31
C ASP A 63 10.01 -0.09 9.03
N ALA A 64 9.52 1.05 9.56
CA ALA A 64 8.18 1.13 10.13
C ALA A 64 7.08 0.85 9.09
N LEU A 65 7.21 1.39 7.88
CA LEU A 65 6.25 1.14 6.81
C LEU A 65 6.28 -0.33 6.37
N LYS A 66 7.47 -0.90 6.22
CA LYS A 66 7.65 -2.31 5.84
C LYS A 66 6.99 -3.24 6.85
N ARG A 67 7.23 -3.02 8.14
CA ARG A 67 6.60 -3.78 9.23
C ARG A 67 5.08 -3.61 9.22
N TRP A 68 4.60 -2.39 9.05
CA TRP A 68 3.17 -2.12 9.03
C TRP A 68 2.49 -2.84 7.85
N LEU A 69 3.04 -2.73 6.64
CA LEU A 69 2.55 -3.44 5.46
C LEU A 69 2.57 -4.97 5.65
N ALA A 70 3.62 -5.51 6.25
CA ALA A 70 3.74 -6.93 6.55
C ALA A 70 2.57 -7.42 7.43
N THR A 71 2.24 -6.64 8.46
CA THR A 71 1.12 -6.94 9.36
C THR A 71 -0.22 -6.82 8.66
N GLU A 72 -0.46 -5.71 7.96
CA GLU A 72 -1.73 -5.43 7.27
C GLU A 72 -2.06 -6.47 6.19
N LEU A 73 -1.06 -6.79 5.36
CA LEU A 73 -1.20 -7.75 4.27
C LEU A 73 -0.98 -9.18 4.73
N LYS A 74 -0.60 -9.42 5.98
CA LYS A 74 -0.21 -10.74 6.52
C LYS A 74 0.86 -11.43 5.66
N LEU A 75 1.84 -10.65 5.22
CA LEU A 75 2.97 -11.12 4.41
C LEU A 75 4.26 -11.06 5.23
N PRO A 76 5.21 -11.98 4.99
CA PRO A 76 6.52 -11.86 5.62
C PRO A 76 7.23 -10.61 5.09
N GLN A 77 8.03 -9.98 5.94
CA GLN A 77 8.82 -8.80 5.56
C GLN A 77 9.77 -9.08 4.38
N SER A 78 10.20 -10.32 4.18
CA SER A 78 10.99 -10.73 3.01
C SER A 78 10.24 -10.60 1.69
N SER A 79 8.91 -10.70 1.70
CA SER A 79 8.04 -10.53 0.53
C SER A 79 7.74 -9.06 0.22
N ILE A 80 8.32 -8.13 0.96
CA ILE A 80 8.11 -6.69 0.81
C ILE A 80 9.45 -6.02 0.56
N GLU A 81 9.64 -5.53 -0.66
CA GLU A 81 10.88 -4.93 -1.13
C GLU A 81 10.64 -3.48 -1.54
N LEU A 82 11.50 -2.56 -1.07
CA LEU A 82 11.43 -1.16 -1.49
C LEU A 82 12.06 -1.03 -2.87
N VAL A 83 11.25 -0.69 -3.87
CA VAL A 83 11.71 -0.51 -5.26
C VAL A 83 12.24 0.90 -5.47
N ARG A 84 11.50 1.92 -5.00
CA ARG A 84 11.87 3.34 -5.17
C ARG A 84 11.36 4.20 -4.01
N GLY A 85 12.00 5.36 -3.85
CA GLY A 85 11.54 6.39 -2.92
C GLY A 85 12.05 6.24 -1.49
N ALA A 86 13.25 5.67 -1.30
CA ALA A 86 13.87 5.55 0.03
C ALA A 86 13.94 6.88 0.79
N THR A 87 14.25 7.96 0.08
CA THR A 87 14.36 9.34 0.58
C THR A 87 13.13 10.20 0.27
N ALA A 88 12.15 9.67 -0.46
CA ALA A 88 10.98 10.41 -0.92
C ALA A 88 9.75 10.09 -0.07
N ARG A 89 8.78 11.03 -0.04
CA ARG A 89 7.47 10.77 0.57
C ARG A 89 6.71 9.69 -0.19
N ARG A 90 6.79 9.69 -1.52
CA ARG A 90 6.22 8.64 -2.36
C ARG A 90 7.20 7.47 -2.42
N LYS A 91 6.76 6.31 -1.94
CA LYS A 91 7.52 5.07 -1.89
C LYS A 91 6.83 4.00 -2.72
N GLN A 92 7.61 3.24 -3.45
CA GLN A 92 7.13 2.14 -4.27
C GLN A 92 7.63 0.84 -3.68
N TRP A 93 6.71 -0.06 -3.37
CA TRP A 93 7.02 -1.35 -2.76
C TRP A 93 6.61 -2.47 -3.68
N ALA A 94 7.52 -3.40 -3.94
CA ALA A 94 7.22 -4.66 -4.57
C ALA A 94 6.73 -5.63 -3.49
N LEU A 95 5.60 -6.26 -3.78
CA LEU A 95 4.95 -7.25 -2.96
C LEU A 95 5.01 -8.59 -3.68
N ASP A 96 5.51 -9.61 -3.01
CA ASP A 96 5.38 -10.99 -3.45
C ASP A 96 4.00 -11.53 -3.05
N SER A 97 2.98 -11.00 -3.71
CA SER A 97 1.58 -11.36 -3.48
C SER A 97 0.74 -11.15 -4.74
N THR A 98 -0.49 -11.65 -4.70
CA THR A 98 -1.43 -11.54 -5.83
C THR A 98 -2.18 -10.21 -5.77
N MET A 99 -2.55 -9.70 -6.95
CA MET A 99 -3.39 -8.49 -7.05
C MET A 99 -4.68 -8.65 -6.25
N ALA A 100 -5.33 -9.82 -6.33
CA ALA A 100 -6.57 -10.10 -5.61
C ALA A 100 -6.42 -9.97 -4.08
N HIS A 101 -5.30 -10.42 -3.53
CA HIS A 101 -5.02 -10.32 -2.09
C HIS A 101 -4.95 -8.87 -1.63
N VAL A 102 -4.21 -8.03 -2.36
CA VAL A 102 -4.04 -6.61 -1.99
C VAL A 102 -5.31 -5.81 -2.28
N CYS A 103 -6.03 -6.11 -3.37
CA CYS A 103 -7.35 -5.54 -3.63
C CYS A 103 -8.33 -5.82 -2.49
N GLY A 104 -8.37 -7.05 -1.98
CA GLY A 104 -9.24 -7.42 -0.86
C GLY A 104 -8.91 -6.67 0.44
N TRP A 105 -7.63 -6.40 0.68
CA TRP A 105 -7.23 -5.54 1.80
C TRP A 105 -7.69 -4.09 1.62
N LEU A 106 -7.50 -3.50 0.44
CA LEU A 106 -7.98 -2.14 0.14
C LEU A 106 -9.50 -2.03 0.28
N ASP A 107 -10.23 -3.04 -0.21
CA ASP A 107 -11.68 -3.11 -0.10
C ASP A 107 -12.12 -3.16 1.38
N GLY A 108 -11.40 -3.91 2.21
CA GLY A 108 -11.62 -3.93 3.66
C GLY A 108 -11.44 -2.56 4.33
N LEU A 109 -10.48 -1.74 3.87
CA LEU A 109 -10.29 -0.38 4.35
C LEU A 109 -11.43 0.57 3.93
N VAL A 110 -12.00 0.35 2.74
CA VAL A 110 -13.16 1.11 2.27
C VAL A 110 -14.40 0.73 3.07
N GLN A 111 -14.62 -0.57 3.29
CA GLN A 111 -15.74 -1.06 4.10
C GLN A 111 -15.66 -0.61 5.57
N SER A 112 -14.46 -0.45 6.12
CA SER A 112 -14.27 0.06 7.49
C SER A 112 -14.42 1.57 7.60
N GLY A 113 -14.56 2.30 6.49
CA GLY A 113 -14.62 3.76 6.45
C GLY A 113 -13.27 4.45 6.69
N GLN A 114 -12.16 3.70 6.63
CA GLN A 114 -10.80 4.24 6.81
C GLN A 114 -10.22 4.81 5.50
N LEU A 115 -10.74 4.37 4.36
CA LEU A 115 -10.32 4.79 3.03
C LEU A 115 -11.56 5.14 2.20
N ASP A 116 -11.56 6.29 1.53
CA ASP A 116 -12.61 6.59 0.57
C ASP A 116 -12.51 5.67 -0.67
N PRO A 117 -13.64 5.22 -1.24
CA PRO A 117 -13.65 4.45 -2.48
C PRO A 117 -12.98 5.25 -3.61
N TRP A 118 -12.35 4.52 -4.54
CA TRP A 118 -11.74 5.10 -5.73
C TRP A 118 -12.54 4.71 -6.98
N PRO A 119 -12.75 5.60 -7.97
CA PRO A 119 -12.33 7.02 -8.04
C PRO A 119 -13.11 7.92 -7.06
N PRO A 120 -12.53 9.07 -6.65
CA PRO A 120 -13.20 10.03 -5.78
C PRO A 120 -14.43 10.68 -6.43
#